data_AF-A0A2Z4PR96-F1
#
_entry.id   AF-A0A2Z4PR96-F1
#
_cell.length_a   1.000
_cell.length_b   1.000
_cell.length_c   1.000
_cell.angle_alpha   90.00
_cell.angle_beta   90.00
_cell.angle_gamma   90.00
#
_symmetry.space_group_name_H-M   'P 1'
#
loop_
_entity.id
_entity.type
_entity.pdbx_description
1 polymer ?
#
loop_
_entity_poly.entity_id
_entity_poly.type
_entity_poly.pdbx_seq_one_letter_code
_entity_poly.pdbx_strand_id
1 'polypeptide(L)'
;MRNDFTKTVDKLLEGLSFQPIPVFSILWPIGGHVLSEPDERDIANCLSRIKARIVGGLNMLSTNERSYRKKPEIFLRDMDEIVESEANSILQQTLRTSHRAALFAFGPMSALVGLGACLGNKCEITPMLRYRDGSCWIWPQELKVEKPYDIKLNADELAETDEVILCIGMTNYTESMKLQAEQLNLPIIEVLAKNMGNAAIPHPDNGHELRSDLHLLLQSLYDEHKIKTVHLLICASNAVCIFVGQAFDLYQPDLLVYDFAGDNMEIRLKITTEKGIIKLNPPYSN
;
A
#
# COMPACT_ATOMS: atom_id res chain seq x y z
N MET A 1 6.71 42.76 -0.13
CA MET A 1 7.98 42.57 0.61
C MET A 1 7.77 42.22 2.09
N ARG A 2 7.23 43.10 2.96
CA ARG A 2 6.99 42.76 4.39
C ARG A 2 5.98 41.62 4.57
N ASN A 3 4.85 41.66 3.87
CA ASN A 3 3.84 40.60 3.95
C ASN A 3 4.36 39.24 3.44
N ASP A 4 5.17 39.24 2.39
CA ASP A 4 5.74 38.01 1.82
C ASP A 4 6.79 37.41 2.76
N PHE A 5 7.60 38.29 3.39
CA PHE A 5 8.55 37.89 4.42
C PHE A 5 7.83 37.30 5.63
N THR A 6 6.79 37.96 6.17
CA THR A 6 5.99 37.44 7.29
C THR A 6 5.37 36.09 6.95
N LYS A 7 4.72 35.95 5.79
CA LYS A 7 4.16 34.66 5.34
C LYS A 7 5.22 33.56 5.24
N THR A 8 6.43 33.90 4.81
CA THR A 8 7.53 32.93 4.70
C THR A 8 8.02 32.50 6.07
N VAL A 9 8.20 33.46 6.99
CA VAL A 9 8.59 33.18 8.38
C VAL A 9 7.53 32.31 9.08
N ASP A 10 6.25 32.64 8.93
CA ASP A 10 5.15 31.89 9.54
C ASP A 10 5.14 30.43 9.04
N LYS A 11 5.28 30.20 7.74
CA LYS A 11 5.38 28.84 7.17
C LYS A 11 6.58 28.05 7.70
N LEU A 12 7.73 28.71 7.84
CA LEU A 12 8.94 28.06 8.38
C LEU A 12 8.77 27.70 9.87
N LEU A 13 8.21 28.62 10.66
CA LEU A 13 7.92 28.39 12.08
C LEU A 13 6.86 27.31 12.26
N GLU A 14 5.83 27.30 11.43
CA GLU A 14 4.82 26.24 11.39
C GLU A 14 5.47 24.87 11.12
N GLY A 15 6.34 24.77 10.12
CA GLY A 15 7.05 23.52 9.83
C GLY A 15 7.93 23.02 10.99
N LEU A 16 8.51 23.93 11.80
CA LEU A 16 9.26 23.56 13.00
C LEU A 16 8.37 23.06 14.14
N SER A 17 7.09 23.46 14.16
CA SER A 17 6.11 23.00 15.14
C SER A 17 5.64 21.56 14.89
N PHE A 18 5.86 21.03 13.69
CA PHE A 18 5.43 19.69 13.31
C PHE A 18 6.12 18.61 14.15
N GLN A 19 5.37 17.55 14.43
CA GLN A 19 5.86 16.43 15.22
C GLN A 19 6.96 15.70 14.44
N PRO A 20 8.13 15.45 15.05
CA PRO A 20 9.21 14.77 14.37
C PRO A 20 8.92 13.25 14.35
N ILE A 21 9.03 12.60 13.19
CA ILE A 21 8.82 11.16 12.99
C ILE A 21 9.99 10.51 12.21
N PRO A 22 10.29 9.22 12.43
CA PRO A 22 11.24 8.49 11.60
C PRO A 22 10.73 8.31 10.17
N VAL A 23 11.68 8.24 9.23
CA VAL A 23 11.40 8.05 7.80
C VAL A 23 12.16 6.83 7.31
N PHE A 24 11.49 5.95 6.57
CA PHE A 24 12.05 4.72 6.03
C PHE A 24 11.96 4.71 4.50
N SER A 25 12.91 4.05 3.84
CA SER A 25 12.81 3.71 2.42
C SER A 25 13.07 2.23 2.16
N ILE A 26 12.24 1.67 1.29
CA ILE A 26 12.30 0.29 0.80
C ILE A 26 12.13 0.34 -0.73
N LEU A 27 13.16 -0.02 -1.48
CA LEU A 27 13.14 0.00 -2.94
C LEU A 27 13.46 -1.38 -3.49
N TRP A 28 12.40 -2.14 -3.75
CA TRP A 28 12.50 -3.42 -4.45
C TRP A 28 12.45 -3.21 -5.97
N PRO A 29 13.27 -3.94 -6.73
CA PRO A 29 13.33 -3.76 -8.17
C PRO A 29 12.07 -4.26 -8.86
N ILE A 30 11.59 -3.49 -9.84
CA ILE A 30 10.53 -3.91 -10.78
C ILE A 30 11.12 -3.91 -12.18
N GLY A 31 11.02 -5.04 -12.88
CA GLY A 31 11.47 -5.15 -14.28
C GLY A 31 12.96 -4.82 -14.49
N GLY A 32 13.80 -5.00 -13.46
CA GLY A 32 15.24 -4.70 -13.52
C GLY A 32 15.60 -3.20 -13.44
N HIS A 33 14.63 -2.31 -13.31
CA HIS A 33 14.85 -0.87 -13.19
C HIS A 33 15.37 -0.48 -11.80
N VAL A 34 16.21 0.55 -11.76
CA VAL A 34 16.70 1.19 -10.52
C VAL A 34 15.85 2.42 -10.24
N LEU A 35 15.32 2.51 -9.04
CA LEU A 35 14.53 3.65 -8.58
C LEU A 35 15.39 4.60 -7.77
N SER A 36 15.17 5.90 -7.95
CA SER A 36 15.80 6.90 -7.10
C SER A 36 15.14 6.94 -5.73
N GLU A 37 15.99 6.94 -4.71
CA GLU A 37 15.61 7.25 -3.33
C GLU A 37 15.00 8.65 -3.23
N PRO A 38 14.13 8.89 -2.23
CA PRO A 38 13.64 10.23 -1.96
C PRO A 38 14.77 11.13 -1.49
N ASP A 39 14.91 12.31 -2.11
CA ASP A 39 15.83 13.33 -1.61
C ASP A 39 15.23 14.11 -0.42
N GLU A 40 16.01 15.02 0.18
CA GLU A 40 15.53 15.81 1.32
C GLU A 40 14.31 16.68 0.99
N ARG A 41 14.19 17.13 -0.27
CA ARG A 41 13.07 17.96 -0.73
C ARG A 41 11.80 17.12 -0.86
N ASP A 42 11.91 15.94 -1.45
CA ASP A 42 10.87 14.92 -1.54
C ASP A 42 10.35 14.58 -0.14
N ILE A 43 11.26 14.29 0.80
CA ILE A 43 10.92 13.99 2.20
C ILE A 43 10.16 15.15 2.83
N ALA A 44 10.71 16.37 2.77
CA ALA A 44 10.08 17.54 3.38
C ALA A 44 8.69 17.83 2.80
N ASN A 45 8.55 17.75 1.47
CA ASN A 45 7.28 17.97 0.78
C ASN A 45 6.23 16.95 1.22
N CYS A 46 6.56 15.66 1.22
CA CYS A 46 5.66 14.60 1.68
C CYS A 46 5.27 14.76 3.16
N LEU A 47 6.23 15.01 4.05
CA LEU A 47 5.98 15.14 5.48
C LEU A 47 5.11 16.35 5.83
N SER A 48 5.22 17.44 5.05
CA SER A 48 4.37 18.62 5.25
C SER A 48 2.88 18.29 5.12
N ARG A 49 2.51 17.32 4.27
CA ARG A 49 1.12 16.89 4.03
C ARG A 49 0.50 16.15 5.21
N ILE A 50 1.33 15.57 6.07
CA ILE A 50 0.92 14.90 7.31
C ILE A 50 1.30 15.68 8.56
N LYS A 51 1.65 16.97 8.41
CA LYS A 51 2.09 17.88 9.49
C LYS A 51 3.18 17.25 10.37
N ALA A 52 4.18 16.65 9.72
CA ALA A 52 5.32 16.01 10.35
C ALA A 52 6.63 16.60 9.85
N ARG A 53 7.73 16.31 10.56
CA ARG A 53 9.10 16.57 10.12
C ARG A 53 9.98 15.36 10.40
N ILE A 54 11.13 15.26 9.72
CA ILE A 54 12.01 14.10 9.89
C ILE A 54 12.73 14.13 11.26
N VAL A 55 12.83 12.96 11.90
CA VAL A 55 13.78 12.68 13.00
C VAL A 55 15.04 12.07 12.39
N GLY A 56 16.19 12.72 12.58
CA GLY A 56 17.45 12.20 12.07
C GLY A 56 17.50 12.21 10.54
N GLY A 57 17.98 11.11 9.95
CA GLY A 57 18.08 10.92 8.51
C GLY A 57 17.16 9.83 7.97
N LEU A 58 17.23 9.59 6.66
CA LEU A 58 16.48 8.52 6.01
C LEU A 58 17.02 7.14 6.42
N ASN A 59 16.16 6.29 6.96
CA ASN A 59 16.50 4.89 7.27
C ASN A 59 16.28 4.03 6.01
N MET A 60 17.37 3.76 5.30
CA MET A 60 17.35 2.93 4.09
C MET A 60 17.40 1.45 4.47
N LEU A 61 16.29 0.75 4.32
CA LEU A 61 16.19 -0.69 4.63
C LEU A 61 16.57 -1.55 3.43
N SER A 62 16.22 -1.12 2.22
CA SER A 62 16.49 -1.83 0.97
C SER A 62 16.65 -0.86 -0.18
N THR A 63 17.71 -1.00 -0.97
CA THR A 63 18.11 0.00 -1.98
C THR A 63 18.44 -0.65 -3.33
N ASN A 64 17.42 -1.12 -4.05
CA ASN A 64 17.56 -1.71 -5.39
C ASN A 64 18.61 -2.83 -5.44
N GLU A 65 18.53 -3.76 -4.50
CA GLU A 65 19.50 -4.83 -4.31
C GLU A 65 19.89 -5.52 -5.62
N ARG A 66 21.20 -5.63 -5.86
CA ARG A 66 21.74 -6.10 -7.14
C ARG A 66 21.36 -7.56 -7.42
N SER A 67 21.26 -8.38 -6.37
CA SER A 67 20.82 -9.78 -6.44
C SER A 67 19.43 -9.89 -7.04
N TYR A 68 18.46 -9.15 -6.48
CA TYR A 68 17.07 -9.15 -6.93
C TYR A 68 16.90 -8.51 -8.31
N ARG A 69 17.71 -7.51 -8.66
CA ARG A 69 17.72 -6.93 -10.01
C ARG A 69 18.15 -7.91 -11.09
N LYS A 70 19.21 -8.68 -10.82
CA LYS A 70 19.75 -9.65 -11.79
C LYS A 70 18.90 -10.91 -11.88
N LYS A 71 18.21 -11.25 -10.80
CA LYS A 71 17.45 -12.48 -10.64
C LYS A 71 16.12 -12.18 -9.92
N PRO A 72 15.14 -11.58 -10.62
CA PRO A 72 13.83 -11.24 -10.04
C PRO A 72 13.11 -12.46 -9.44
N GLU A 73 13.35 -13.65 -10.00
CA GLU A 73 12.82 -14.91 -9.50
C GLU A 73 13.25 -15.23 -8.07
N ILE A 74 14.42 -14.76 -7.63
CA ILE A 74 14.87 -14.92 -6.23
C ILE A 74 14.00 -14.06 -5.32
N PHE A 75 13.74 -12.81 -5.71
CA PHE A 75 12.86 -11.94 -4.92
C PHE A 75 11.46 -12.53 -4.80
N LEU A 76 10.91 -13.08 -5.89
CA LEU A 76 9.58 -13.70 -5.88
C LEU A 76 9.52 -14.95 -4.99
N ARG A 77 10.60 -15.73 -4.95
CA ARG A 77 10.68 -16.95 -4.12
C ARG A 77 10.79 -16.63 -2.64
N ASP A 78 11.57 -15.61 -2.29
CA ASP A 78 11.90 -15.26 -0.91
C ASP A 78 11.09 -14.02 -0.43
N MET A 79 9.98 -13.71 -1.13
CA MET A 79 9.23 -12.45 -0.97
C MET A 79 8.68 -12.28 0.45
N ASP A 80 8.08 -13.34 0.99
CA ASP A 80 7.54 -13.40 2.34
C ASP A 80 8.60 -13.07 3.39
N GLU A 81 9.76 -13.74 3.34
CA GLU A 81 10.85 -13.51 4.29
C GLU A 81 11.43 -12.09 4.20
N ILE A 82 11.63 -11.58 2.97
CA ILE A 82 12.15 -10.23 2.73
C ILE A 82 11.18 -9.18 3.30
N VAL A 83 9.90 -9.31 2.96
CA VAL A 83 8.85 -8.37 3.39
C VAL A 83 8.68 -8.42 4.92
N GLU A 84 8.61 -9.61 5.53
CA GLU A 84 8.48 -9.76 6.98
C GLU A 84 9.69 -9.15 7.72
N SER A 85 10.91 -9.38 7.23
CA SER A 85 12.14 -8.83 7.81
C SER A 85 12.15 -7.29 7.81
N GLU A 86 11.79 -6.69 6.67
CA GLU A 86 11.76 -5.23 6.53
C GLU A 86 10.63 -4.60 7.35
N ALA A 87 9.44 -5.20 7.37
CA ALA A 87 8.33 -4.76 8.22
C ALA A 87 8.71 -4.79 9.71
N ASN A 88 9.30 -5.90 10.16
CA ASN A 88 9.78 -6.03 11.54
C ASN A 88 10.82 -4.96 11.89
N SER A 89 11.74 -4.66 10.98
CA SER A 89 12.73 -3.59 11.18
C SER A 89 12.06 -2.23 11.40
N ILE A 90 11.02 -1.89 10.61
CA ILE A 90 10.23 -0.66 10.80
C ILE A 90 9.53 -0.66 12.16
N LEU A 91 8.83 -1.75 12.51
CA LEU A 91 8.09 -1.84 13.76
C LEU A 91 8.99 -1.68 14.99
N GLN A 92 10.16 -2.34 15.00
CA GLN A 92 11.12 -2.23 16.09
C GLN A 92 11.69 -0.81 16.23
N GLN A 93 11.99 -0.15 15.11
CA GLN A 93 12.54 1.21 15.11
C GLN A 93 11.50 2.29 15.45
N THR A 94 10.20 1.95 15.42
CA THR A 94 9.09 2.89 15.69
C THR A 94 8.43 2.71 17.05
N LEU A 95 8.88 1.74 17.86
CA LEU A 95 8.37 1.49 19.23
C LEU A 95 8.36 2.76 20.11
N ARG A 96 9.38 3.62 19.97
CA ARG A 96 9.52 4.85 20.77
C ARG A 96 8.70 6.03 20.24
N THR A 97 8.15 5.92 19.03
CA THR A 97 7.36 6.97 18.37
C THR A 97 5.90 6.59 18.22
N SER A 98 5.41 5.70 19.10
CA SER A 98 4.04 5.17 19.06
C SER A 98 3.68 4.60 17.69
N HIS A 99 4.63 3.94 17.03
CA HIS A 99 4.48 3.37 15.69
C HIS A 99 4.09 4.38 14.60
N ARG A 100 4.45 5.66 14.77
CA ARG A 100 4.28 6.70 13.75
C ARG A 100 5.54 6.83 12.90
N ALA A 101 5.40 6.76 11.57
CA ALA A 101 6.49 6.91 10.62
C ALA A 101 6.01 7.30 9.21
N ALA A 102 6.92 7.80 8.38
CA ALA A 102 6.71 7.91 6.94
C ALA A 102 7.47 6.81 6.20
N LEU A 103 6.84 6.23 5.18
CA LEU A 103 7.37 5.10 4.44
C LEU A 103 7.44 5.37 2.93
N PHE A 104 8.65 5.43 2.40
CA PHE A 104 8.94 5.59 0.98
C PHE A 104 9.25 4.23 0.37
N ALA A 105 8.19 3.47 0.10
CA ALA A 105 8.29 2.09 -0.39
C ALA A 105 7.83 1.97 -1.85
N PHE A 106 8.58 1.22 -2.64
CA PHE A 106 8.26 0.91 -4.04
C PHE A 106 8.73 -0.51 -4.39
N GLY A 107 7.93 -1.24 -5.14
CA GLY A 107 8.21 -2.62 -5.53
C GLY A 107 6.99 -3.30 -6.14
N PRO A 108 7.07 -4.64 -6.37
CA PRO A 108 5.93 -5.44 -6.84
C PRO A 108 4.68 -5.22 -5.98
N MET A 109 3.50 -5.20 -6.60
CA MET A 109 2.27 -4.84 -5.88
C MET A 109 1.95 -5.85 -4.79
N SER A 110 2.15 -7.14 -5.08
CA SER A 110 2.03 -8.23 -4.12
C SER A 110 2.89 -8.01 -2.87
N ALA A 111 4.18 -7.67 -3.05
CA ALA A 111 5.09 -7.38 -1.95
C ALA A 111 4.68 -6.13 -1.15
N LEU A 112 4.19 -5.08 -1.82
CA LEU A 112 3.72 -3.85 -1.15
C LEU A 112 2.44 -4.07 -0.34
N VAL A 113 1.52 -4.91 -0.83
CA VAL A 113 0.33 -5.34 -0.07
C VAL A 113 0.77 -6.18 1.13
N GLY A 114 1.69 -7.13 0.96
CA GLY A 114 2.26 -7.91 2.06
C GLY A 114 2.91 -7.03 3.13
N LEU A 115 3.69 -6.03 2.71
CA LEU A 115 4.31 -5.05 3.60
C LEU A 115 3.24 -4.31 4.41
N GLY A 116 2.19 -3.82 3.75
CA GLY A 116 1.08 -3.18 4.43
C GLY A 116 0.43 -4.08 5.47
N ALA A 117 0.19 -5.36 5.15
CA ALA A 117 -0.41 -6.31 6.07
C ALA A 117 0.47 -6.60 7.29
N CYS A 118 1.79 -6.74 7.12
CA CYS A 118 2.72 -6.91 8.24
C CYS A 118 2.80 -5.67 9.15
N LEU A 119 2.67 -4.47 8.58
CA LEU A 119 2.66 -3.22 9.36
C LEU A 119 1.33 -3.01 10.11
N GLY A 120 0.23 -3.53 9.55
CA GLY A 120 -1.11 -3.51 10.13
C GLY A 120 -1.76 -2.12 10.19
N ASN A 121 -3.01 -2.09 10.67
CA ASN A 121 -3.82 -0.88 10.80
C ASN A 121 -3.57 -0.08 12.11
N LYS A 122 -2.96 -0.69 13.13
CA LYS A 122 -2.73 -0.11 14.47
C LYS A 122 -1.56 0.86 14.50
N CYS A 123 -0.67 0.79 13.51
CA CYS A 123 0.47 1.67 13.35
C CYS A 123 0.09 2.91 12.53
N GLU A 124 0.65 4.07 12.89
CA GLU A 124 0.53 5.32 12.11
C GLU A 124 1.66 5.43 11.08
N ILE A 125 1.85 4.38 10.28
CA ILE A 125 2.86 4.35 9.22
C ILE A 125 2.20 4.80 7.93
N THR A 126 2.54 6.00 7.46
CA THR A 126 1.96 6.57 6.25
C THR A 126 2.88 6.29 5.05
N PRO A 127 2.44 5.49 4.06
CA PRO A 127 3.20 5.32 2.83
C PRO A 127 3.19 6.61 2.01
N MET A 128 4.26 6.87 1.25
CA MET A 128 4.42 8.06 0.43
C MET A 128 4.30 7.72 -1.05
N LEU A 129 3.56 8.54 -1.80
CA LEU A 129 3.30 8.31 -3.21
C LEU A 129 4.55 8.59 -4.05
N ARG A 130 4.97 7.61 -4.84
CA ARG A 130 5.91 7.83 -5.94
C ARG A 130 5.12 8.30 -7.15
N TYR A 131 5.15 9.61 -7.37
CA TYR A 131 4.40 10.24 -8.46
C TYR A 131 5.11 9.99 -9.79
N ARG A 132 4.48 9.19 -10.66
CA ARG A 132 5.10 8.68 -11.89
C ARG A 132 5.42 9.80 -12.89
N ASP A 133 4.50 10.75 -13.05
CA ASP A 133 4.64 11.80 -14.08
C ASP A 133 5.77 12.78 -13.73
N GLY A 134 5.98 13.04 -12.44
CA GLY A 134 7.06 13.90 -11.94
C GLY A 134 8.37 13.18 -11.63
N SER A 135 8.38 11.83 -11.66
CA SER A 135 9.52 11.00 -11.22
C SER A 135 10.05 11.38 -9.82
N CYS A 136 9.16 11.80 -8.92
CA CYS A 136 9.48 12.29 -7.59
C CYS A 136 8.53 11.70 -6.53
N TRP A 137 8.83 11.91 -5.26
CA TRP A 137 7.94 11.50 -4.17
C TRP A 137 7.13 12.71 -3.70
N ILE A 138 5.82 12.66 -3.93
CA ILE A 138 4.94 13.76 -3.58
C ILE A 138 3.48 13.30 -3.52
N TRP A 139 2.72 13.89 -2.60
CA TRP A 139 1.27 13.89 -2.66
C TRP A 139 0.77 15.11 -3.46
N PRO A 140 0.08 14.91 -4.59
CA PRO A 140 -0.24 15.97 -5.54
C PRO A 140 -1.25 16.99 -5.01
N GLN A 141 -2.11 16.60 -4.06
CA GLN A 141 -3.07 17.51 -3.44
C GLN A 141 -2.60 17.96 -2.06
N GLU A 142 -2.98 19.19 -1.69
CA GLU A 142 -2.67 19.74 -0.36
C GLU A 142 -3.63 19.30 0.72
N LEU A 143 -4.85 18.96 0.31
CA LEU A 143 -5.96 18.60 1.17
C LEU A 143 -6.62 17.32 0.65
N LYS A 144 -7.28 16.61 1.57
CA LYS A 144 -8.15 15.48 1.26
C LYS A 144 -9.22 15.89 0.23
N VAL A 145 -9.41 15.07 -0.80
CA VAL A 145 -10.54 15.20 -1.74
C VAL A 145 -11.73 14.36 -1.28
N GLU A 146 -12.94 14.69 -1.70
CA GLU A 146 -14.12 13.89 -1.35
C GLU A 146 -14.09 12.54 -2.09
N LYS A 147 -14.12 11.45 -1.31
CA LYS A 147 -14.21 10.03 -1.72
C LYS A 147 -13.88 9.77 -3.21
N PRO A 148 -12.58 9.66 -3.58
CA PRO A 148 -12.14 9.63 -4.98
C PRO A 148 -12.35 8.28 -5.69
N TYR A 149 -13.05 7.34 -5.07
CA TYR A 149 -13.34 6.01 -5.57
C TYR A 149 -14.77 5.60 -5.21
N ASP A 150 -15.29 4.60 -5.90
CA ASP A 150 -16.57 3.96 -5.61
C ASP A 150 -16.33 2.50 -5.21
N ILE A 151 -17.18 1.98 -4.33
CA ILE A 151 -17.21 0.56 -3.94
C ILE A 151 -18.53 0.00 -4.45
N LYS A 152 -18.47 -1.03 -5.29
CA LYS A 152 -19.62 -1.74 -5.84
C LYS A 152 -19.61 -3.17 -5.34
N LEU A 153 -20.69 -3.54 -4.67
CA LEU A 153 -20.92 -4.87 -4.12
C LEU A 153 -22.33 -5.31 -4.51
N ASN A 154 -22.46 -6.46 -5.17
CA ASN A 154 -23.75 -7.11 -5.32
C ASN A 154 -23.91 -8.15 -4.21
N ALA A 155 -24.52 -7.75 -3.08
CA ALA A 155 -24.62 -8.59 -1.90
C ALA A 155 -25.43 -9.89 -2.14
N ASP A 156 -26.36 -9.88 -3.10
CA ASP A 156 -27.19 -11.04 -3.44
C ASP A 156 -26.36 -12.19 -4.03
N GLU A 157 -25.20 -11.90 -4.64
CA GLU A 157 -24.31 -12.90 -5.24
C GLU A 157 -23.41 -13.60 -4.20
N LEU A 158 -23.33 -13.09 -2.96
CA LEU A 158 -22.40 -13.59 -1.94
C LEU A 158 -22.95 -14.80 -1.17
N ALA A 159 -24.25 -15.10 -1.25
CA ALA A 159 -24.90 -16.07 -0.38
C ALA A 159 -24.51 -17.54 -0.65
N GLU A 160 -23.93 -17.85 -1.82
CA GLU A 160 -23.68 -19.22 -2.28
C GLU A 160 -22.18 -19.59 -2.38
N THR A 161 -21.27 -18.74 -1.88
CA THR A 161 -19.82 -18.94 -1.99
C THR A 161 -19.10 -18.63 -0.67
N ASP A 162 -17.95 -19.25 -0.44
CA ASP A 162 -16.99 -18.84 0.59
C ASP A 162 -15.77 -18.11 0.02
N GLU A 163 -15.77 -17.81 -1.28
CA GLU A 163 -14.71 -17.08 -1.98
C GLU A 163 -15.27 -15.95 -2.83
N VAL A 164 -14.55 -14.83 -2.90
CA VAL A 164 -14.92 -13.66 -3.72
C VAL A 164 -13.70 -13.04 -4.39
N ILE A 165 -13.94 -12.24 -5.43
CA ILE A 165 -12.91 -11.43 -6.08
C ILE A 165 -13.03 -9.99 -5.60
N LEU A 166 -11.92 -9.40 -5.18
CA LEU A 166 -11.81 -7.98 -4.89
C LEU A 166 -10.94 -7.31 -5.94
N CYS A 167 -11.56 -6.57 -6.86
CA CYS A 167 -10.89 -5.80 -7.89
C CYS A 167 -10.63 -4.38 -7.42
N ILE A 168 -9.36 -4.01 -7.22
CA ILE A 168 -8.93 -2.64 -6.86
C ILE A 168 -8.27 -1.98 -8.07
N GLY A 169 -9.06 -1.18 -8.80
CA GLY A 169 -8.63 -0.48 -10.01
C GLY A 169 -8.45 1.01 -9.77
N MET A 170 -7.22 1.44 -9.46
CA MET A 170 -6.92 2.83 -9.10
C MET A 170 -6.13 3.53 -10.21
N THR A 171 -5.03 2.91 -10.64
CA THR A 171 -4.25 3.45 -11.77
C THR A 171 -4.89 3.12 -13.10
N ASN A 172 -5.49 1.94 -13.20
CA ASN A 172 -6.23 1.44 -14.36
C ASN A 172 -7.09 0.25 -13.90
N TYR A 173 -8.08 -0.14 -14.71
CA TYR A 173 -8.77 -1.43 -14.59
C TYR A 173 -8.55 -2.21 -15.88
N THR A 174 -7.49 -3.02 -15.89
CA THR A 174 -6.90 -3.59 -17.10
C THR A 174 -7.67 -4.81 -17.61
N GLU A 175 -7.50 -5.13 -18.89
CA GLU A 175 -8.09 -6.34 -19.48
C GLU A 175 -7.59 -7.62 -18.79
N SER A 176 -6.31 -7.67 -18.36
CA SER A 176 -5.78 -8.81 -17.60
C SER A 176 -6.51 -9.03 -16.27
N MET A 177 -6.93 -7.96 -15.58
CA MET A 177 -7.74 -8.08 -14.36
C MET A 177 -9.11 -8.67 -14.66
N LYS A 178 -9.78 -8.16 -15.71
CA LYS A 178 -11.10 -8.65 -16.12
C LYS A 178 -11.06 -10.11 -16.55
N LEU A 179 -10.07 -10.46 -17.37
CA LEU A 179 -9.87 -11.81 -17.88
C LEU A 179 -9.56 -12.79 -16.72
N GLN A 180 -8.74 -12.38 -15.74
CA GLN A 180 -8.52 -13.18 -14.54
C GLN A 180 -9.79 -13.35 -13.70
N ALA A 181 -10.61 -12.29 -13.58
CA ALA A 181 -11.87 -12.36 -12.85
C ALA A 181 -12.87 -13.30 -13.53
N GLU A 182 -12.98 -13.24 -14.86
CA GLU A 182 -13.79 -14.17 -15.67
C GLU A 182 -13.32 -15.62 -15.52
N GLN A 183 -12.00 -15.86 -15.50
CA GLN A 183 -11.44 -17.20 -15.30
C GLN A 183 -11.75 -17.78 -13.91
N LEU A 184 -11.73 -16.95 -12.87
CA LEU A 184 -12.07 -17.37 -11.51
C LEU A 184 -13.57 -17.66 -11.38
N ASN A 185 -14.43 -16.94 -12.12
CA ASN A 185 -15.88 -17.13 -12.14
C ASN A 185 -16.49 -17.14 -10.73
N LEU A 186 -16.11 -16.14 -9.93
CA LEU A 186 -16.58 -15.91 -8.56
C LEU A 186 -17.26 -14.52 -8.49
N PRO A 187 -18.11 -14.25 -7.46
CA PRO A 187 -18.69 -12.93 -7.25
C PRO A 187 -17.63 -11.83 -7.14
N ILE A 188 -17.88 -10.68 -7.77
CA ILE A 188 -16.92 -9.59 -7.91
C ILE A 188 -17.34 -8.39 -7.06
N ILE A 189 -16.38 -7.88 -6.29
CA ILE A 189 -16.44 -6.61 -5.59
C ILE A 189 -15.47 -5.65 -6.27
N GLU A 190 -15.97 -4.51 -6.73
CA GLU A 190 -15.15 -3.53 -7.43
C GLU A 190 -14.91 -2.30 -6.56
N VAL A 191 -13.65 -1.92 -6.38
CA VAL A 191 -13.22 -0.66 -5.77
C VAL A 191 -12.45 0.12 -6.83
N LEU A 192 -13.14 1.04 -7.50
CA LEU A 192 -12.62 1.73 -8.68
C LEU A 192 -12.47 3.22 -8.43
N ALA A 193 -11.34 3.78 -8.84
CA ALA A 193 -11.15 5.22 -8.83
C ALA A 193 -12.12 5.90 -9.81
N LYS A 194 -12.71 7.02 -9.38
CA LYS A 194 -13.55 7.88 -10.24
C LYS A 194 -12.73 8.49 -11.38
N ASN A 195 -11.48 8.83 -11.08
CA ASN A 195 -10.50 9.30 -12.05
C ASN A 195 -9.25 8.43 -11.93
N MET A 196 -9.09 7.48 -12.86
CA MET A 196 -7.97 6.55 -12.83
C MET A 196 -6.64 7.25 -13.14
N GLY A 197 -5.59 6.85 -12.41
CA GLY A 197 -4.24 7.36 -12.60
C GLY A 197 -3.36 7.12 -11.38
N ASN A 198 -2.06 7.42 -11.50
CA ASN A 198 -1.11 7.25 -10.39
C ASN A 198 -1.48 8.11 -9.16
N ALA A 199 -2.17 9.22 -9.38
CA ALA A 199 -2.68 10.13 -8.34
C ALA A 199 -4.17 9.91 -7.99
N ALA A 200 -4.78 8.78 -8.38
CA ALA A 200 -6.20 8.49 -8.11
C ALA A 200 -6.58 8.62 -6.62
N ILE A 201 -5.66 8.23 -5.74
CA ILE A 201 -5.67 8.61 -4.33
C ILE A 201 -4.65 9.74 -4.18
N PRO A 202 -5.08 11.01 -4.04
CA PRO A 202 -4.18 12.14 -4.22
C PRO A 202 -3.61 12.72 -2.93
N HIS A 203 -4.07 12.25 -1.77
CA HIS A 203 -3.69 12.73 -0.44
C HIS A 203 -3.60 11.56 0.55
N PRO A 204 -2.71 11.58 1.56
CA PRO A 204 -2.59 10.51 2.55
C PRO A 204 -3.91 10.24 3.30
N ASP A 205 -4.68 11.28 3.64
CA ASP A 205 -5.98 11.12 4.29
C ASP A 205 -6.99 10.36 3.42
N ASN A 206 -6.91 10.45 2.09
CA ASN A 206 -7.72 9.60 1.20
C ASN A 206 -7.25 8.15 1.22
N GLY A 207 -5.95 7.90 1.40
CA GLY A 207 -5.42 6.57 1.61
C GLY A 207 -5.86 5.96 2.93
N HIS A 208 -5.88 6.75 4.02
CA HIS A 208 -6.42 6.33 5.31
C HIS A 208 -7.93 6.03 5.25
N GLU A 209 -8.69 6.82 4.49
CA GLU A 209 -10.12 6.56 4.22
C GLU A 209 -10.30 5.25 3.45
N LEU A 210 -9.54 5.02 2.37
CA LEU A 210 -9.55 3.77 1.61
C LEU A 210 -9.23 2.57 2.49
N ARG A 211 -8.18 2.67 3.31
CA ARG A 211 -7.81 1.62 4.27
C ARG A 211 -8.97 1.30 5.21
N SER A 212 -9.64 2.32 5.74
CA SER A 212 -10.77 2.13 6.66
C SER A 212 -11.96 1.47 5.98
N ASP A 213 -12.31 1.92 4.77
CA ASP A 213 -13.41 1.34 3.99
C ASP A 213 -13.14 -0.15 3.66
N LEU A 214 -11.91 -0.47 3.24
CA LEU A 214 -11.50 -1.85 2.94
C LEU A 214 -11.47 -2.73 4.19
N HIS A 215 -11.03 -2.19 5.33
CA HIS A 215 -11.04 -2.93 6.59
C HIS A 215 -12.45 -3.34 6.99
N LEU A 216 -13.40 -2.41 6.91
CA LEU A 216 -14.82 -2.68 7.19
C LEU A 216 -15.43 -3.67 6.19
N LEU A 217 -15.07 -3.55 4.90
CA LEU A 217 -15.49 -4.48 3.87
C LEU A 217 -15.01 -5.91 4.16
N LEU A 218 -13.70 -6.09 4.41
CA LEU A 218 -13.14 -7.41 4.71
C LEU A 218 -13.74 -8.02 5.98
N GLN A 219 -13.98 -7.20 7.00
CA GLN A 219 -14.66 -7.64 8.21
C GLN A 219 -16.09 -8.10 7.94
N SER A 220 -16.91 -7.33 7.21
CA SER A 220 -18.28 -7.72 6.84
C SER A 220 -18.31 -9.00 6.00
N LEU A 221 -17.37 -9.16 5.05
CA LEU A 221 -17.25 -10.40 4.26
C LEU A 221 -17.03 -11.63 5.14
N TYR A 222 -16.18 -11.52 6.16
CA TYR A 222 -15.91 -12.62 7.08
C TYR A 222 -17.07 -12.86 8.07
N ASP A 223 -17.53 -11.80 8.74
CA ASP A 223 -18.47 -11.90 9.85
C ASP A 223 -19.91 -12.14 9.38
N GLU A 224 -20.34 -11.47 8.32
CA GLU A 224 -21.73 -11.48 7.85
C GLU A 224 -21.94 -12.47 6.71
N HIS A 225 -21.01 -12.51 5.76
CA HIS A 225 -21.13 -13.33 4.54
C HIS A 225 -20.36 -14.66 4.61
N LYS A 226 -19.59 -14.91 5.68
CA LYS A 226 -18.82 -16.16 5.89
C LYS A 226 -17.82 -16.47 4.78
N ILE A 227 -17.35 -15.43 4.08
CA ILE A 227 -16.27 -15.54 3.11
C ILE A 227 -14.98 -15.90 3.83
N LYS A 228 -14.30 -16.92 3.33
CA LYS A 228 -13.02 -17.42 3.85
C LYS A 228 -11.84 -16.95 3.02
N THR A 229 -12.03 -16.68 1.73
CA THR A 229 -10.95 -16.29 0.82
C THR A 229 -11.35 -15.09 -0.05
N VAL A 230 -10.44 -14.14 -0.19
CA VAL A 230 -10.55 -13.02 -1.14
C VAL A 230 -9.42 -13.10 -2.16
N HIS A 231 -9.79 -13.19 -3.44
CA HIS A 231 -8.88 -13.06 -4.56
C HIS A 231 -8.68 -11.58 -4.88
N LEU A 232 -7.56 -11.01 -4.42
CA LEU A 232 -7.24 -9.60 -4.60
C LEU A 232 -6.55 -9.37 -5.95
N LEU A 233 -7.29 -8.77 -6.89
CA LEU A 233 -6.77 -8.27 -8.16
C LEU A 233 -6.54 -6.76 -8.03
N ILE A 234 -5.29 -6.30 -8.06
CA ILE A 234 -4.96 -4.89 -7.81
C ILE A 234 -4.15 -4.27 -8.94
N CYS A 235 -4.53 -3.06 -9.35
CA CYS A 235 -3.74 -2.18 -10.20
C CYS A 235 -3.77 -0.77 -9.61
N ALA A 236 -2.76 -0.45 -8.81
CA ALA A 236 -2.73 0.80 -8.04
C ALA A 236 -1.32 1.39 -7.90
N SER A 237 -1.23 2.59 -7.34
CA SER A 237 0.06 3.20 -7.01
C SER A 237 0.70 2.50 -5.81
N ASN A 238 2.01 2.72 -5.63
CA ASN A 238 2.80 2.10 -4.58
C ASN A 238 2.19 2.35 -3.18
N ALA A 239 1.80 3.60 -2.89
CA ALA A 239 1.24 3.95 -1.60
C ALA A 239 -0.13 3.29 -1.37
N VAL A 240 -0.95 3.19 -2.41
CA VAL A 240 -2.26 2.54 -2.32
C VAL A 240 -2.12 1.04 -2.05
N CYS A 241 -1.17 0.34 -2.68
CA CYS A 241 -0.92 -1.07 -2.40
C CYS A 241 -0.62 -1.31 -0.91
N ILE A 242 0.17 -0.43 -0.30
CA ILE A 242 0.48 -0.51 1.14
C ILE A 242 -0.76 -0.21 1.98
N PHE A 243 -1.56 0.82 1.64
CA PHE A 243 -2.81 1.10 2.36
C PHE A 243 -3.81 -0.07 2.27
N VAL A 244 -3.89 -0.74 1.12
CA VAL A 244 -4.70 -1.96 0.93
C VAL A 244 -4.22 -3.07 1.85
N GLY A 245 -2.90 -3.32 1.89
CA GLY A 245 -2.32 -4.26 2.83
C GLY A 245 -2.62 -3.92 4.29
N GLN A 246 -2.47 -2.65 4.67
CA GLN A 246 -2.76 -2.17 6.02
C GLN A 246 -4.24 -2.29 6.42
N ALA A 247 -5.16 -2.50 5.48
CA ALA A 247 -6.56 -2.75 5.80
C ALA A 247 -6.79 -4.15 6.39
N PHE A 248 -5.86 -5.07 6.12
CA PHE A 248 -5.90 -6.45 6.60
C PHE A 248 -5.63 -6.53 8.10
N ASP A 249 -6.45 -7.31 8.81
CA ASP A 249 -6.31 -7.56 10.26
C ASP A 249 -6.81 -8.98 10.61
N LEU A 250 -6.70 -9.34 11.88
CA LEU A 250 -7.24 -10.60 12.41
C LEU A 250 -8.75 -10.69 12.16
N TYR A 251 -9.24 -11.94 12.02
CA TYR A 251 -10.67 -12.24 11.80
C TYR A 251 -11.20 -11.67 10.48
N GLN A 252 -10.39 -11.74 9.43
CA GLN A 252 -10.76 -11.42 8.06
C GLN A 252 -10.46 -12.64 7.15
N PRO A 253 -11.03 -12.69 5.92
CA PRO A 253 -10.80 -13.80 5.00
C PRO A 253 -9.32 -13.83 4.57
N ASP A 254 -8.77 -15.01 4.28
CA ASP A 254 -7.44 -15.14 3.68
C ASP A 254 -7.34 -14.32 2.39
N LEU A 255 -6.21 -13.66 2.15
CA LEU A 255 -5.98 -12.85 0.95
C LEU A 255 -5.05 -13.58 -0.02
N LEU A 256 -5.56 -13.88 -1.22
CA LEU A 256 -4.75 -14.32 -2.35
C LEU A 256 -4.43 -13.11 -3.21
N VAL A 257 -3.19 -12.62 -3.15
CA VAL A 257 -2.77 -11.39 -3.83
C VAL A 257 -2.17 -11.73 -5.18
N TYR A 258 -2.79 -11.20 -6.23
CA TYR A 258 -2.35 -11.38 -7.60
C TYR A 258 -1.42 -10.24 -8.04
N ASP A 259 -0.45 -10.56 -8.90
CA ASP A 259 0.40 -9.60 -9.57
C ASP A 259 0.48 -9.90 -11.08
N PHE A 260 0.91 -8.92 -11.87
CA PHE A 260 1.01 -9.07 -13.32
C PHE A 260 2.16 -10.00 -13.72
N ALA A 261 1.85 -10.96 -14.58
CA ALA A 261 2.79 -11.89 -15.19
C ALA A 261 2.60 -11.87 -16.71
N GLY A 262 3.24 -10.90 -17.38
CA GLY A 262 2.97 -10.62 -18.78
C GLY A 262 1.56 -10.06 -18.97
N ASP A 263 0.76 -10.70 -19.83
CA ASP A 263 -0.62 -10.29 -20.13
C ASP A 263 -1.65 -10.90 -19.17
N ASN A 264 -1.23 -11.76 -18.24
CA ASN A 264 -2.10 -12.42 -17.25
C ASN A 264 -1.79 -11.94 -15.83
N MET A 265 -2.62 -12.36 -14.88
CA MET A 265 -2.36 -12.20 -13.45
C MET A 265 -2.14 -13.56 -12.80
N GLU A 266 -1.22 -13.63 -11.85
CA GLU A 266 -0.91 -14.86 -11.11
C GLU A 266 -0.87 -14.56 -9.61
N ILE A 267 -1.26 -15.54 -8.79
CA ILE A 267 -1.11 -15.45 -7.34
C ILE A 267 0.39 -15.36 -7.03
N ARG A 268 0.80 -14.30 -6.34
CA ARG A 268 2.20 -14.09 -5.94
C ARG A 268 2.41 -14.12 -4.43
N LEU A 269 1.35 -13.93 -3.66
CA LEU A 269 1.44 -13.91 -2.21
C LEU A 269 0.11 -14.38 -1.61
N LYS A 270 0.17 -15.20 -0.56
CA LYS A 270 -0.95 -15.53 0.30
C LYS A 270 -0.76 -14.85 1.65
N ILE A 271 -1.78 -14.15 2.13
CA ILE A 271 -1.79 -13.51 3.45
C ILE A 271 -2.84 -14.22 4.31
N THR A 272 -2.42 -14.81 5.42
CA THR A 272 -3.27 -15.59 6.32
C THR A 272 -3.17 -15.08 7.75
N THR A 273 -4.10 -15.52 8.60
CA THR A 273 -3.99 -15.38 10.05
C THR A 273 -3.73 -16.74 10.69
N GLU A 274 -2.55 -16.90 11.30
CA GLU A 274 -2.16 -18.13 12.00
C GLU A 274 -1.88 -17.84 13.47
N LYS A 275 -2.63 -18.50 14.37
CA LYS A 275 -2.48 -18.35 15.83
C LYS A 275 -2.54 -16.89 16.30
N GLY A 276 -3.35 -16.06 15.64
CA GLY A 276 -3.51 -14.64 15.96
C GLY A 276 -2.38 -13.74 15.44
N ILE A 277 -1.58 -14.22 14.49
CA ILE A 277 -0.49 -13.47 13.85
C ILE A 277 -0.71 -13.50 12.34
N ILE A 278 -0.49 -12.36 11.68
CA ILE A 278 -0.53 -12.28 10.22
C ILE A 278 0.70 -12.99 9.66
N LYS A 279 0.49 -13.85 8.66
CA LYS A 279 1.53 -14.60 7.99
C LYS A 279 1.53 -14.36 6.49
N LEU A 280 2.71 -14.10 5.96
CA LEU A 280 2.96 -14.09 4.53
C LEU A 280 3.42 -15.48 4.12
N ASN A 281 2.78 -16.03 3.09
CA ASN A 281 3.08 -17.35 2.58
C ASN A 281 3.30 -17.29 1.06
N PRO A 282 4.23 -18.09 0.52
CA PRO A 282 4.31 -18.32 -0.92
C PRO A 282 2.97 -18.87 -1.45
N PRO A 283 2.61 -18.60 -2.71
CA PRO A 283 1.31 -18.93 -3.28
C PRO A 283 0.99 -20.44 -3.34
N TYR A 284 1.98 -21.32 -3.16
CA TYR A 284 1.84 -22.79 -3.26
C TYR A 284 2.34 -23.53 -2.02
N SER A 285 2.40 -22.87 -0.86
CA SER A 285 2.79 -23.53 0.39
C SER A 285 1.61 -24.33 0.95
N ASN A 286 1.73 -25.66 0.93
CA ASN A 286 0.80 -26.59 1.58
C ASN A 286 1.06 -26.71 3.07
#